data_AF-A0A4Q3BQM7-F1
#
_entry.id   AF-A0A4Q3BQM7-F1
#
_cell.length_a   1.000
_cell.length_b   1.000
_cell.length_c   1.000
_cell.angle_alpha   90.00
_cell.angle_beta   90.00
_cell.angle_gamma   90.00
#
_symmetry.space_group_name_H-M   'P 1'
#
loop_
_entity.id
_entity.type
_entity.pdbx_description
1 polymer ?
#
loop_
_entity_poly.entity_id
_entity_poly.type
_entity_poly.pdbx_seq_one_letter_code
_entity_poly.pdbx_strand_id
1 'polypeptide(L)'
;MIKNYFKIAFRNLLKNKAFAAINIFGLAVGFTCCLLISGFLYDELSYDKFPEDAGNIYRVELNVENKDFYAGVDVAVGRGMKDAYPEIENFSRLAQWKNVFVKNGDKQFKFLWRRVILLLL
;
A
#
# COMPACT_ATOMS: atom_id res chain seq x y z
N MET A 1 26.16 40.68 6.79
CA MET A 1 25.86 41.15 5.41
C MET A 1 24.64 40.47 4.79
N ILE A 2 24.42 39.16 4.99
CA ILE A 2 23.21 38.40 4.52
C ILE A 2 21.87 39.05 4.89
N LYS A 3 21.75 39.63 6.09
CA LYS A 3 20.53 40.33 6.53
C LYS A 3 20.10 41.46 5.58
N ASN A 4 21.05 42.12 4.93
CA ASN A 4 20.75 43.20 3.98
C ASN A 4 20.19 42.65 2.66
N TYR A 5 20.73 41.54 2.16
CA TYR A 5 20.23 40.88 0.95
C TYR A 5 18.80 40.38 1.12
N PHE A 6 18.47 39.74 2.25
CA PHE A 6 17.09 39.35 2.57
C PHE A 6 16.14 40.56 2.65
N LYS A 7 16.59 41.66 3.26
CA LYS A 7 15.79 42.89 3.37
C LYS A 7 15.49 43.51 1.99
N ILE A 8 16.49 43.53 1.11
CA ILE A 8 16.35 44.05 -0.27
C ILE A 8 15.43 43.14 -1.09
N ALA A 9 15.61 41.81 -1.01
CA ALA A 9 14.79 40.84 -1.72
C ALA A 9 13.31 40.94 -1.32
N PHE A 10 13.03 41.01 0.00
CA PHE A 10 11.66 41.14 0.50
C PHE A 10 10.99 42.45 0.07
N ARG A 11 11.75 43.56 0.08
CA ARG A 11 11.24 44.85 -0.40
C ARG A 11 10.96 44.84 -1.91
N ASN A 12 11.74 44.09 -2.69
CA ASN A 12 11.55 43.95 -4.13
C ASN A 12 10.34 43.05 -4.47
N LEU A 13 10.16 41.95 -3.72
CA LEU A 13 8.98 41.07 -3.79
C LEU A 13 7.69 41.84 -3.50
N LEU A 14 7.69 42.70 -2.47
CA LEU A 14 6.54 43.54 -2.13
C LEU A 14 6.25 44.66 -3.14
N LYS A 15 7.25 45.09 -3.92
CA LYS A 15 7.08 46.12 -4.95
C LYS A 15 6.44 45.55 -6.22
N ASN A 16 6.78 44.31 -6.58
CA ASN A 16 6.30 43.61 -7.77
C ASN A 16 5.37 42.44 -7.42
N LYS A 17 4.30 42.72 -6.66
CA LYS A 17 3.44 41.70 -6.03
C LYS A 17 2.81 40.71 -7.02
N ALA A 18 2.33 41.18 -8.17
CA ALA A 18 1.68 40.33 -9.16
C ALA A 18 2.67 39.32 -9.78
N PHE A 19 3.84 39.80 -10.21
CA PHE A 19 4.90 38.95 -10.78
C PHE A 19 5.50 37.99 -9.74
N ALA A 20 5.68 38.45 -8.51
CA ALA A 20 6.12 37.62 -7.39
C ALA A 20 5.09 36.52 -7.09
N ALA A 21 3.79 36.85 -7.05
CA ALA A 21 2.74 35.90 -6.75
C ALA A 21 2.68 34.77 -7.78
N ILE A 22 2.70 35.08 -9.07
CA ILE A 22 2.64 34.07 -10.14
C ILE A 22 3.84 33.10 -10.06
N ASN A 23 5.05 33.63 -9.88
CA ASN A 23 6.25 32.80 -9.80
C ASN A 23 6.29 31.93 -8.55
N ILE A 24 5.96 32.49 -7.38
CA ILE A 24 5.94 31.74 -6.12
C ILE A 24 4.84 30.68 -6.17
N PHE A 25 3.67 31.01 -6.71
CA PHE A 25 2.55 30.07 -6.80
C PHE A 25 2.86 28.93 -7.75
N GLY A 26 3.41 29.21 -8.94
CA GLY A 26 3.84 28.16 -9.89
C GLY A 26 4.90 27.25 -9.29
N LEU A 27 5.90 27.83 -8.61
CA LEU A 27 6.93 27.05 -7.91
C LEU A 27 6.34 26.21 -6.78
N ALA A 28 5.45 26.77 -5.96
CA ALA A 28 4.81 26.08 -4.84
C ALA A 28 3.95 24.91 -5.30
N VAL A 29 3.16 25.09 -6.37
CA VAL A 29 2.33 24.01 -6.94
C VAL A 29 3.22 22.89 -7.49
N GLY A 30 4.25 23.22 -8.28
CA GLY A 30 5.18 22.21 -8.81
C GLY A 30 5.91 21.43 -7.71
N PHE A 31 6.38 22.13 -6.67
CA PHE A 31 7.03 21.53 -5.52
C PHE A 31 6.08 20.63 -4.72
N THR A 32 4.83 21.07 -4.53
CA THR A 32 3.79 20.29 -3.83
C THR A 32 3.47 19.00 -4.60
N CYS A 33 3.28 19.09 -5.93
CA CYS A 33 3.05 17.90 -6.76
C CYS A 33 4.21 16.91 -6.68
N CYS A 34 5.46 17.38 -6.72
CA CYS A 34 6.64 16.52 -6.60
C CYS A 34 6.70 15.82 -5.23
N LEU A 35 6.40 16.54 -4.15
CA LEU A 35 6.35 15.96 -2.80
C LEU A 35 5.25 14.93 -2.64
N LEU A 36 4.06 15.18 -3.19
CA LEU A 36 2.95 14.22 -3.13
C LEU A 36 3.28 12.92 -3.86
N ILE A 37 3.84 13.01 -5.07
CA ILE A 37 4.26 11.83 -5.84
C ILE A 37 5.38 11.08 -5.10
N SER A 38 6.36 11.80 -4.56
CA SER A 38 7.48 11.18 -3.83
C SER A 38 6.99 10.48 -2.55
N GLY A 39 6.04 11.10 -1.83
CA GLY A 39 5.42 10.50 -0.65
C GLY A 39 4.63 9.23 -0.98
N PHE A 40 3.87 9.24 -2.09
CA PHE A 40 3.17 8.05 -2.59
C PHE A 40 4.14 6.93 -2.95
N LEU A 41 5.22 7.25 -3.69
CA LEU A 41 6.23 6.26 -4.04
C LEU A 41 6.94 5.70 -2.80
N TYR A 42 7.22 6.53 -1.81
CA TYR A 42 7.83 6.10 -0.56
C TYR A 42 6.93 5.11 0.20
N ASP A 43 5.62 5.38 0.24
CA ASP A 43 4.64 4.50 0.87
C ASP A 43 4.56 3.14 0.14
N GLU A 44 4.42 3.17 -1.19
CA GLU A 44 4.35 1.97 -2.03
C GLU A 44 5.62 1.10 -1.88
N LEU A 45 6.81 1.70 -1.93
CA LEU A 45 8.09 1.00 -1.81
C LEU A 45 8.41 0.53 -0.38
N SER A 46 7.76 1.12 0.63
CA SER A 46 7.91 0.70 2.03
C SER A 46 7.00 -0.49 2.35
N TYR A 47 5.89 -0.66 1.64
CA TYR A 47 4.92 -1.73 1.87
C TYR A 47 5.53 -3.14 1.75
N ASP A 48 6.48 -3.34 0.83
CA ASP A 48 7.13 -4.63 0.60
C ASP A 48 8.29 -4.94 1.57
N LYS A 49 8.62 -4.03 2.50
CA LYS A 49 9.80 -4.14 3.38
C LYS A 49 9.50 -4.39 4.85
N PHE A 50 8.24 -4.60 5.22
CA PHE A 50 7.83 -4.77 6.61
C PHE A 50 8.30 -6.08 7.29
N PRO A 51 8.50 -7.22 6.61
CA PRO A 51 9.04 -8.41 7.26
C PRO A 51 10.57 -8.34 7.37
N GLU A 52 11.12 -8.55 8.58
CA GLU A 52 12.58 -8.65 8.82
C GLU A 52 13.27 -9.75 7.98
N ASP A 53 12.49 -10.70 7.44
CA ASP A 53 12.96 -11.82 6.62
C ASP A 53 12.29 -11.90 5.24
N ALA A 54 11.94 -10.74 4.65
CA ALA A 54 11.21 -10.67 3.38
C ALA A 54 11.87 -11.43 2.21
N GLY A 55 13.19 -11.63 2.24
CA GLY A 55 13.93 -12.37 1.22
C GLY A 55 13.66 -13.88 1.19
N ASN A 56 13.17 -14.46 2.29
CA ASN A 56 12.88 -15.88 2.43
C ASN A 56 11.37 -16.19 2.36
N ILE A 57 10.54 -15.17 2.09
CA ILE A 57 9.09 -15.33 1.96
C ILE A 57 8.75 -15.57 0.49
N TYR A 58 8.26 -16.76 0.20
CA TYR A 58 7.85 -17.16 -1.15
C TYR A 58 6.34 -17.40 -1.23
N ARG A 59 5.75 -17.04 -2.37
CA ARG A 59 4.36 -17.36 -2.71
C ARG A 59 4.32 -18.56 -3.65
N VAL A 60 3.52 -19.56 -3.29
CA VAL A 60 3.29 -20.73 -4.15
C VAL A 60 2.24 -20.39 -5.21
N GLU A 61 2.57 -20.62 -6.46
CA GLU A 61 1.70 -20.38 -7.61
C GLU A 61 1.53 -21.66 -8.43
N LEU A 62 0.35 -21.85 -9.02
CA LEU A 62 0.08 -22.95 -9.94
C LEU A 62 0.34 -22.48 -11.36
N ASN A 63 1.30 -23.13 -12.01
CA ASN A 63 1.46 -23.02 -13.45
C ASN A 63 0.54 -24.05 -14.12
N VAL A 64 -0.42 -23.57 -14.91
CA VAL A 64 -1.25 -24.42 -15.77
C VAL A 64 -0.72 -24.24 -17.17
N GLU A 65 -0.23 -25.31 -17.79
CA GLU A 65 0.33 -25.26 -19.15
C GLU A 65 -0.61 -24.47 -20.09
N ASN A 66 -0.06 -23.48 -20.81
CA ASN A 66 -0.76 -22.52 -21.67
C ASN A 66 -1.64 -21.45 -20.98
N LYS A 67 -1.49 -21.17 -19.69
CA LYS A 67 -2.18 -20.05 -19.01
C LYS A 67 -1.27 -19.30 -18.03
N ASP A 68 -1.75 -18.13 -17.62
CA ASP A 68 -1.15 -17.29 -16.57
C ASP A 68 -1.01 -18.06 -15.26
N PHE A 69 -0.03 -17.66 -14.45
CA PHE A 69 0.18 -18.19 -13.11
C PHE A 69 -1.06 -17.93 -12.24
N TYR A 70 -1.60 -18.99 -11.64
CA TYR A 70 -2.71 -18.90 -10.71
C TYR A 70 -2.18 -18.80 -9.29
N ALA A 71 -2.41 -17.64 -8.68
CA ALA A 71 -1.91 -17.32 -7.35
C ALA A 71 -2.78 -17.90 -6.20
N GLY A 72 -3.71 -18.81 -6.53
CA GLY A 72 -4.60 -19.51 -5.61
C GLY A 72 -4.34 -21.02 -5.66
N VAL A 73 -3.58 -21.51 -4.69
CA VAL A 73 -3.34 -22.93 -4.44
C VAL A 73 -4.38 -23.53 -3.50
N ASP A 74 -4.62 -24.84 -3.61
CA ASP A 74 -5.48 -25.55 -2.67
C ASP A 74 -4.95 -25.46 -1.23
N VAL A 75 -5.87 -25.48 -0.27
CA VAL A 75 -5.54 -25.41 1.16
C VAL A 75 -4.60 -26.54 1.59
N ALA A 76 -4.60 -27.72 0.99
CA ALA A 76 -3.69 -28.80 1.39
C ALA A 76 -2.23 -28.49 1.06
N VAL A 77 -1.94 -27.69 0.02
CA VAL A 77 -0.59 -27.50 -0.54
C VAL A 77 0.39 -27.00 0.51
N GLY A 78 0.06 -25.94 1.25
CA GLY A 78 1.00 -25.38 2.25
C GLY A 78 1.37 -26.37 3.37
N ARG A 79 0.43 -27.23 3.77
CA ARG A 79 0.70 -28.25 4.79
C ARG A 79 1.54 -29.40 4.20
N GLY A 80 1.14 -29.89 3.02
CA GLY A 80 1.87 -30.96 2.33
C GLY A 80 3.32 -30.58 2.03
N MET A 81 3.58 -29.33 1.64
CA MET A 81 4.94 -28.84 1.41
C MET A 81 5.77 -28.83 2.69
N LYS A 82 5.24 -28.31 3.81
CA LYS A 82 5.95 -28.32 5.10
C LYS A 82 6.24 -29.74 5.60
N ASP A 83 5.32 -30.67 5.38
CA ASP A 83 5.50 -32.07 5.79
C ASP A 83 6.51 -32.82 4.88
N ALA A 84 6.63 -32.42 3.60
CA ALA A 84 7.51 -33.07 2.62
C ALA A 84 8.94 -32.49 2.57
N TYR A 85 9.11 -31.21 2.89
CA TYR A 85 10.37 -30.47 2.72
C TYR A 85 10.83 -29.84 4.04
N PRO A 86 11.90 -30.35 4.67
CA PRO A 86 12.40 -29.85 5.96
C PRO A 86 12.98 -28.43 5.90
N GLU A 87 13.31 -27.92 4.72
CA GLU A 87 13.76 -26.53 4.49
C GLU A 87 12.65 -25.48 4.68
N ILE A 88 11.38 -25.90 4.71
CA ILE A 88 10.24 -25.00 4.93
C ILE A 88 9.99 -24.87 6.43
N GLU A 89 10.49 -23.80 7.03
CA GLU A 89 10.32 -23.54 8.47
C GLU A 89 8.83 -23.37 8.84
N ASN A 90 8.11 -22.54 8.09
CA ASN A 90 6.71 -22.22 8.34
C ASN A 90 5.95 -21.92 7.05
N PHE A 91 4.62 -22.07 7.11
CA PHE A 91 3.71 -21.65 6.05
C PHE A 91 2.57 -20.82 6.62
N SER A 92 2.07 -19.87 5.85
CA SER A 92 0.87 -19.10 6.14
C SER A 92 -0.06 -19.11 4.93
N ARG A 93 -1.33 -18.76 5.14
CA ARG A 93 -2.34 -18.73 4.09
C ARG A 93 -3.12 -17.44 4.14
N LEU A 94 -3.27 -16.82 2.98
CA LEU A 94 -4.16 -15.69 2.80
C LEU A 94 -5.49 -16.20 2.26
N ALA A 95 -6.47 -16.38 3.14
CA ALA A 95 -7.84 -16.66 2.74
C ALA A 95 -8.55 -15.32 2.47
N GLN A 96 -9.16 -15.17 1.29
CA GLN A 96 -10.10 -14.06 1.09
C GLN A 96 -11.36 -14.34 1.91
N TRP A 97 -11.68 -13.47 2.86
CA TRP A 97 -12.87 -13.56 3.71
C TRP A 97 -14.14 -13.25 2.90
N LYS A 98 -14.55 -14.16 2.00
CA LYS A 98 -15.83 -14.06 1.29
C LYS A 98 -16.81 -15.04 1.91
N ASN A 99 -17.78 -14.49 2.66
CA ASN A 99 -18.90 -15.20 3.27
C ASN A 99 -18.49 -16.16 4.39
N VAL A 100 -17.97 -15.62 5.50
CA VAL A 100 -17.77 -16.42 6.71
C VAL A 100 -19.13 -16.81 7.27
N PHE A 101 -19.36 -18.12 7.41
CA PHE A 101 -20.51 -18.63 8.14
C PHE A 101 -20.10 -18.84 9.59
N VAL A 102 -20.64 -18.02 10.49
CA VAL A 102 -20.40 -18.15 11.93
C VAL A 102 -21.52 -19.01 12.50
N LYS A 103 -21.16 -20.13 13.13
CA LYS A 103 -22.11 -21.01 13.80
C LYS A 103 -22.03 -20.79 15.31
N ASN A 104 -23.16 -20.48 15.94
CA ASN A 104 -23.31 -20.42 17.39
C ASN A 104 -24.44 -21.38 17.82
N GLY A 105 -24.07 -22.52 18.39
CA GLY A 105 -25.00 -23.64 18.64
C GLY A 105 -25.64 -24.12 17.33
N ASP A 106 -26.96 -24.20 17.29
CA ASP A 106 -27.73 -24.61 16.09
C ASP A 106 -27.96 -23.50 15.07
N LYS A 107 -27.53 -22.27 15.36
CA LYS A 107 -27.78 -21.12 14.48
C LYS A 107 -26.54 -20.80 13.64
N GLN A 108 -26.72 -20.75 12.32
CA GLN A 108 -25.67 -20.40 11.36
C GLN A 108 -25.98 -19.03 10.74
N PHE A 109 -25.03 -18.10 10.84
CA PHE A 109 -25.14 -16.74 10.32
C PHE A 109 -24.16 -16.54 9.17
N LYS A 110 -24.64 -16.04 8.04
CA LYS A 110 -23.80 -15.67 6.90
C LYS A 110 -23.36 -14.22 7.04
N PHE A 111 -22.08 -14.00 7.33
CA PHE A 111 -21.54 -12.65 7.42
C PHE A 111 -21.27 -12.09 6.02
N LEU A 112 -22.20 -11.27 5.53
CA LEU A 112 -22.09 -10.54 4.26
C LEU A 112 -21.56 -9.13 4.54
N TRP A 113 -20.24 -8.93 4.37
CA TRP A 113 -19.56 -7.64 4.50
C TRP A 113 -20.20 -6.48 3.71
N ARG A 114 -20.98 -6.79 2.68
CA ARG A 114 -21.68 -5.84 1.82
C ARG A 114 -22.78 -5.02 2.53
N ARG A 115 -23.22 -5.41 3.73
CA ARG A 115 -24.24 -4.67 4.51
C ARG A 115 -23.68 -3.66 5.52
N VAL A 116 -22.40 -3.74 5.88
CA VAL A 116 -21.82 -2.86 6.91
C VAL A 116 -21.56 -1.45 6.39
N ILE A 117 -21.21 -1.31 5.11
CA ILE A 117 -20.95 0.00 4.47
C ILE A 117 -22.24 0.83 4.28
N LEU A 118 -23.40 0.18 4.16
CA LEU A 118 -24.69 0.86 3.93
C LEU A 118 -25.36 1.38 5.22
N LEU A 119 -24.80 1.09 6.40
CA LEU A 119 -25.33 1.58 7.68
C LEU A 119 -24.52 2.76 8.25
N LEU A 120 -23.47 3.19 7.55
CA LEU A 120 -22.60 4.31 7.93
C LEU A 120 -22.66 5.48 6.93
N LEU A 121 -23.63 5.46 6.01
CA LEU A 121 -24.03 6.55 5.13
C LEU A 121 -25.51 6.85 5.38
#